data_AF-A0AAU4F5C0-F1
#
_entry.id   AF-A0AAU4F5C0-F1
#
_cell.length_a   1.000
_cell.length_b   1.000
_cell.length_c   1.000
_cell.angle_alpha   90.00
_cell.angle_beta   90.00
_cell.angle_gamma   90.00
#
_symmetry.space_group_name_H-M   'P 1'
#
loop_
_entity.id
_entity.type
_entity.pdbx_description
1 polymer ?
#
loop_
_entity_poly.entity_id
_entity_poly.type
_entity_poly.pdbx_seq_one_letter_code
_entity_poly.pdbx_strand_id
1 'polypeptide(L)'
;MLGIATETDRRAFLRMAGLVGVGATLVAGGLGSVVTSAIAAPAAGDAGDLEILDYALTLEYLESDFYTTGLAKKLVSGRELELITEIADHESAHVTAVTALIKQLGGTPVAKPAIKYPDETFKDKAGFLKAASTFEEVGVTAYHGQVGLIKSGDVLGAAASIAGVESRHAAVLASLMGGAPFPAPIEKQRTKDEVLAIVKPFLSRLPDLVRKALMNRRDLIHGQATDVSPRLALGALGNRWALAQAGDFGSDLDVLNYALTLEYLESAFYVQGNQAVALSGAEADYLKQIQSDEESHVTTLTATIKKLGGTPVEAPMVNFGAAFDNRMSFLTASHTFENVGVGAYLGAAGFVKDKTILQAAAGIFGVEARHAAIVGNLLGLPAKGGVFMGNTETSKDKAAVLAAVAPFLVATPTVPKGAPAMGAGGASDDQTGVALTATGAVLIAGAAAVAVSRHRRPGGDEETRG
;
A
#
# COMPACT_ATOMS: atom_id res chain seq x y z
N MET A 1 44.23 -10.70 11.78
CA MET A 1 44.45 -10.82 13.25
C MET A 1 43.86 -9.59 13.89
N LEU A 2 43.34 -9.66 15.13
CA LEU A 2 42.22 -8.86 15.67
C LEU A 2 40.86 -9.35 15.10
N GLY A 3 39.83 -9.62 15.89
CA GLY A 3 39.76 -9.79 17.36
C GLY A 3 38.40 -10.40 17.71
N ILE A 4 38.36 -11.56 18.36
CA ILE A 4 37.13 -12.33 18.56
C ILE A 4 36.35 -11.73 19.75
N ALA A 5 35.12 -11.26 19.49
CA ALA A 5 34.18 -10.81 20.54
C ALA A 5 33.91 -11.92 21.57
N THR A 6 33.80 -11.52 22.83
CA THR A 6 33.96 -12.41 23.98
C THR A 6 32.77 -13.35 24.17
N GLU A 7 32.97 -14.39 24.99
CA GLU A 7 31.90 -15.33 25.33
C GLU A 7 30.72 -14.66 26.07
N THR A 8 31.00 -13.55 26.77
CA THR A 8 29.99 -12.70 27.44
C THR A 8 29.06 -12.04 26.42
N ASP A 9 29.60 -11.57 25.30
CA ASP A 9 28.82 -10.93 24.22
C ASP A 9 27.88 -11.94 23.54
N ARG A 10 28.36 -13.19 23.36
CA ARG A 10 27.53 -14.29 22.83
C ARG A 10 26.42 -14.69 23.79
N ARG A 11 26.68 -14.69 25.11
CA ARG A 11 25.65 -14.95 26.14
C ARG A 11 24.66 -13.79 26.29
N ALA A 12 25.06 -12.54 26.03
CA ALA A 12 24.15 -11.39 25.98
C ALA A 12 23.24 -11.44 24.74
N PHE A 13 23.82 -11.72 23.56
CA PHE A 13 23.08 -11.92 22.31
C PHE A 13 22.04 -13.05 22.43
N LEU A 14 22.41 -14.20 22.99
CA LEU A 14 21.50 -15.33 23.22
C LEU A 14 20.45 -15.08 24.32
N ARG A 15 20.66 -14.10 25.22
CA ARG A 15 19.65 -13.68 26.21
C ARG A 15 18.63 -12.68 25.65
N MET A 16 19.01 -11.88 24.65
CA MET A 16 18.07 -11.00 23.93
C MET A 16 17.34 -11.71 22.78
N ALA A 17 17.96 -12.71 22.15
CA ALA A 17 17.31 -13.56 21.14
C ALA A 17 16.32 -14.58 21.73
N GLY A 18 16.23 -14.70 23.06
CA GLY A 18 15.36 -15.66 23.75
C GLY A 18 13.92 -15.21 23.99
N LEU A 19 13.53 -14.00 23.55
CA LEU A 19 12.18 -13.44 23.75
C LEU A 19 11.48 -13.01 22.44
N VAL A 20 11.85 -13.63 21.32
CA VAL A 20 11.08 -13.59 20.07
C VAL A 20 10.64 -15.02 19.75
N GLY A 21 9.33 -15.26 19.82
CA GLY A 21 8.76 -16.60 20.03
C GLY A 21 8.82 -17.53 18.81
N VAL A 22 9.93 -18.26 18.64
CA VAL A 22 9.90 -19.55 17.94
C VAL A 22 9.23 -20.57 18.85
N GLY A 23 8.14 -21.19 18.38
CA GLY A 23 7.34 -22.14 19.17
C GLY A 23 8.08 -23.43 19.51
N ALA A 24 8.76 -23.47 20.65
CA ALA A 24 9.32 -24.68 21.23
C ALA A 24 8.25 -25.42 22.07
N THR A 25 7.94 -26.66 21.70
CA THR A 25 7.02 -27.53 22.43
C THR A 25 7.64 -28.04 23.73
N LEU A 26 7.25 -27.45 24.86
CA LEU A 26 7.50 -28.03 26.18
C LEU A 26 6.38 -29.01 26.54
N VAL A 27 6.65 -30.30 26.38
CA VAL A 27 5.85 -31.39 26.97
C VAL A 27 6.63 -31.99 28.13
N ALA A 28 6.28 -31.62 29.36
CA ALA A 28 6.76 -32.29 30.56
C ALA A 28 5.77 -32.14 31.75
N GLY A 29 4.96 -33.18 31.96
CA GLY A 29 4.49 -33.65 33.28
C GLY A 29 3.70 -32.68 34.18
N GLY A 30 2.37 -32.79 34.18
CA GLY A 30 1.51 -32.22 35.22
C GLY A 30 0.05 -32.66 35.10
N LEU A 31 -0.36 -33.69 35.82
CA LEU A 31 -1.77 -34.11 35.90
C LEU A 31 -2.55 -33.13 36.79
N GLY A 32 -3.39 -32.27 36.19
CA GLY A 32 -4.25 -31.35 36.92
C GLY A 32 -5.27 -30.64 36.04
N SER A 33 -6.54 -31.05 36.16
CA SER A 33 -7.75 -30.31 35.73
C SER A 33 -7.66 -29.52 34.41
N VAL A 34 -7.95 -30.18 33.29
CA VAL A 34 -8.21 -29.48 32.02
C VAL A 34 -9.54 -28.73 32.14
N VAL A 35 -9.46 -27.42 32.35
CA VAL A 35 -10.61 -26.53 32.14
C VAL A 35 -10.81 -26.42 30.64
N THR A 36 -11.76 -27.19 30.09
CA THR A 36 -12.18 -27.02 28.69
C THR A 36 -12.98 -25.74 28.57
N SER A 37 -12.29 -24.60 28.51
CA SER A 37 -12.87 -23.34 28.06
C SER A 37 -13.49 -23.58 26.69
N ALA A 38 -14.82 -23.48 26.61
CA ALA A 38 -15.52 -23.58 25.33
C ALA A 38 -15.01 -22.44 24.44
N ILE A 39 -14.25 -22.80 23.40
CA ILE A 39 -13.84 -21.85 22.38
C ILE A 39 -15.13 -21.42 21.70
N ALA A 40 -15.56 -20.18 21.93
CA ALA A 40 -16.74 -19.64 21.26
C ALA A 40 -16.52 -19.78 19.75
N ALA A 41 -17.53 -20.29 19.04
CA ALA A 41 -17.48 -20.29 17.58
C ALA A 41 -17.26 -18.84 17.11
N PRO A 42 -16.36 -18.59 16.13
CA PRO A 42 -16.15 -17.24 15.62
C PRO A 42 -17.49 -16.66 15.16
N ALA A 43 -17.74 -15.40 15.49
CA ALA A 43 -18.93 -14.71 15.01
C ALA A 43 -18.91 -14.71 13.47
N ALA A 44 -20.07 -14.96 12.85
CA ALA A 44 -20.18 -14.88 11.40
C ALA A 44 -19.85 -13.44 10.94
N GLY A 45 -19.08 -13.32 9.86
CA GLY A 45 -18.69 -12.03 9.31
C GLY A 45 -19.87 -11.24 8.75
N ASP A 46 -19.68 -9.94 8.56
CA ASP A 46 -20.67 -9.09 7.89
C ASP A 46 -20.82 -9.54 6.43
N ALA A 47 -22.07 -9.55 5.94
CA ALA A 47 -22.38 -10.01 4.58
C ALA A 47 -21.69 -9.14 3.49
N GLY A 48 -21.54 -7.84 3.72
CA GLY A 48 -20.84 -6.93 2.81
C GLY A 48 -19.34 -7.19 2.78
N ASP A 49 -18.72 -7.41 3.94
CA ASP A 49 -17.29 -7.77 4.03
C ASP A 49 -17.02 -9.11 3.32
N LEU A 50 -17.92 -10.09 3.46
CA LEU A 50 -17.84 -11.36 2.72
C LEU A 50 -18.00 -11.18 1.20
N GLU A 51 -18.89 -10.29 0.74
CA GLU A 51 -19.03 -9.95 -0.68
C GLU A 51 -17.84 -9.17 -1.27
N ILE A 52 -17.13 -8.40 -0.44
CA ILE A 52 -15.86 -7.75 -0.79
C ILE A 52 -14.76 -8.80 -0.92
N LEU A 53 -14.66 -9.74 0.01
CA LEU A 53 -13.66 -10.83 -0.04
C LEU A 53 -13.90 -11.80 -1.21
N ASP A 54 -15.14 -12.19 -1.51
CA ASP A 54 -15.46 -13.01 -2.70
C ASP A 54 -15.16 -12.25 -4.01
N TYR A 55 -15.30 -10.92 -4.01
CA TYR A 55 -14.90 -10.08 -5.13
C TYR A 55 -13.38 -10.03 -5.30
N ALA A 56 -12.63 -9.76 -4.24
CA ALA A 56 -11.17 -9.79 -4.24
C ALA A 56 -10.66 -11.16 -4.72
N LEU A 57 -11.12 -12.26 -4.13
CA LEU A 57 -10.77 -13.63 -4.52
C LEU A 57 -11.01 -13.95 -6.01
N THR A 58 -11.97 -13.28 -6.65
CA THR A 58 -12.21 -13.43 -8.10
C THR A 58 -11.08 -12.81 -8.94
N LEU A 59 -10.47 -11.73 -8.45
CA LEU A 59 -9.29 -11.09 -9.05
C LEU A 59 -8.04 -11.91 -8.76
N GLU A 60 -7.79 -12.29 -7.50
CA GLU A 60 -6.67 -13.17 -7.10
C GLU A 60 -6.59 -14.45 -7.95
N TYR A 61 -7.73 -15.05 -8.28
CA TYR A 61 -7.78 -16.21 -9.17
C TYR A 61 -7.37 -15.93 -10.62
N LEU A 62 -7.59 -14.71 -11.12
CA LEU A 62 -7.19 -14.23 -12.45
C LEU A 62 -5.69 -13.91 -12.50
N GLU A 63 -5.15 -13.19 -11.52
CA GLU A 63 -3.72 -12.90 -11.40
C GLU A 63 -2.92 -14.21 -11.19
N SER A 64 -3.30 -15.06 -10.23
CA SER A 64 -2.61 -16.33 -9.95
C SER A 64 -2.62 -17.30 -11.15
N ASP A 65 -3.70 -17.36 -11.93
CA ASP A 65 -3.75 -18.14 -13.19
C ASP A 65 -2.86 -17.53 -14.28
N PHE A 66 -2.85 -16.20 -14.37
CA PHE A 66 -2.11 -15.45 -15.37
C PHE A 66 -0.61 -15.68 -15.23
N TYR A 67 -0.06 -15.51 -14.03
CA TYR A 67 1.37 -15.73 -13.79
C TYR A 67 1.78 -17.19 -13.89
N THR A 68 0.97 -18.12 -13.37
CA THR A 68 1.21 -19.57 -13.52
C THR A 68 1.29 -19.94 -15.01
N THR A 69 0.37 -19.40 -15.83
CA THR A 69 0.34 -19.61 -17.29
C THR A 69 1.53 -18.93 -17.98
N GLY A 70 1.88 -17.70 -17.60
CA GLY A 70 2.96 -16.92 -18.19
C GLY A 70 4.36 -17.48 -17.92
N LEU A 71 4.64 -17.90 -16.68
CA LEU A 71 5.90 -18.52 -16.31
C LEU A 71 6.14 -19.84 -17.06
N ALA A 72 5.08 -20.64 -17.28
CA ALA A 72 5.17 -21.86 -18.09
C ALA A 72 5.57 -21.60 -19.56
N LYS A 73 5.37 -20.38 -20.07
CA LYS A 73 5.79 -19.96 -21.43
C LYS A 73 7.25 -19.52 -21.52
N LYS A 74 7.93 -19.28 -20.39
CA LYS A 74 9.35 -18.89 -20.30
C LYS A 74 9.67 -17.62 -21.11
N LEU A 75 8.79 -16.62 -21.05
CA LEU A 75 8.90 -15.36 -21.80
C LEU A 75 9.88 -14.35 -21.18
N VAL A 76 10.30 -14.57 -19.94
CA VAL A 76 11.17 -13.69 -19.14
C VAL A 76 12.37 -14.45 -18.58
N SER A 77 13.45 -13.75 -18.25
CA SER A 77 14.71 -14.37 -17.79
C SER A 77 15.49 -13.46 -16.84
N GLY A 78 16.49 -14.00 -16.14
CA GLY A 78 17.32 -13.23 -15.21
C GLY A 78 16.50 -12.52 -14.14
N ARG A 79 16.75 -11.23 -13.93
CA ARG A 79 16.05 -10.40 -12.93
C ARG A 79 14.54 -10.32 -13.15
N GLU A 80 14.07 -10.34 -14.40
CA GLU A 80 12.64 -10.32 -14.71
C GLU A 80 11.97 -11.61 -14.24
N LEU A 81 12.61 -12.75 -14.49
CA LEU A 81 12.12 -14.04 -14.01
C LEU A 81 12.13 -14.12 -12.48
N GLU A 82 13.17 -13.60 -11.83
CA GLU A 82 13.26 -13.55 -10.36
C GLU A 82 12.08 -12.77 -9.75
N LEU A 83 11.85 -11.53 -10.22
CA LEU A 83 10.78 -10.67 -9.72
C LEU A 83 9.39 -11.25 -10.01
N ILE A 84 9.16 -11.73 -11.24
CA ILE A 84 7.86 -12.26 -11.67
C ILE A 84 7.55 -13.62 -11.05
N THR A 85 8.57 -14.39 -10.62
CA THR A 85 8.34 -15.61 -9.84
C THR A 85 7.86 -15.29 -8.43
N GLU A 86 8.42 -14.28 -7.77
CA GLU A 86 7.95 -13.90 -6.43
C GLU A 86 6.54 -13.29 -6.47
N ILE A 87 6.21 -12.48 -7.49
CA ILE A 87 4.83 -12.03 -7.76
C ILE A 87 3.89 -13.25 -7.91
N ALA A 88 4.24 -14.23 -8.75
CA ALA A 88 3.42 -15.43 -8.93
C ALA A 88 3.19 -16.25 -7.63
N ASP A 89 4.21 -16.32 -6.77
CA ASP A 89 4.12 -16.94 -5.45
C ASP A 89 3.21 -16.14 -4.49
N HIS A 90 3.21 -14.80 -4.61
CA HIS A 90 2.33 -13.91 -3.86
C HIS A 90 0.87 -14.09 -4.25
N GLU A 91 0.52 -14.03 -5.54
CA GLU A 91 -0.86 -14.24 -6.02
C GLU A 91 -1.45 -15.58 -5.53
N SER A 92 -0.63 -16.64 -5.54
CA SER A 92 -1.04 -17.95 -5.03
C SER A 92 -1.29 -17.94 -3.52
N ALA A 93 -0.50 -17.16 -2.77
CA ALA A 93 -0.68 -16.97 -1.34
C ALA A 93 -1.89 -16.06 -1.01
N HIS A 94 -2.16 -15.02 -1.80
CA HIS A 94 -3.33 -14.15 -1.64
C HIS A 94 -4.63 -14.95 -1.84
N VAL A 95 -4.75 -15.73 -2.94
CA VAL A 95 -5.85 -16.70 -3.14
C VAL A 95 -6.06 -17.57 -1.90
N THR A 96 -4.97 -18.07 -1.32
CA THR A 96 -5.00 -18.93 -0.12
C THR A 96 -5.48 -18.17 1.13
N ALA A 97 -4.96 -16.96 1.36
CA ALA A 97 -5.27 -16.12 2.51
C ALA A 97 -6.74 -15.65 2.48
N VAL A 98 -7.20 -15.11 1.35
CA VAL A 98 -8.58 -14.64 1.18
C VAL A 98 -9.57 -15.80 1.30
N THR A 99 -9.26 -16.96 0.67
CA THR A 99 -10.06 -18.19 0.82
C THR A 99 -10.16 -18.66 2.28
N ALA A 100 -9.06 -18.57 3.05
CA ALA A 100 -9.04 -18.94 4.45
C ALA A 100 -9.87 -17.96 5.31
N LEU A 101 -9.72 -16.65 5.08
CA LEU A 101 -10.45 -15.60 5.80
C LEU A 101 -11.97 -15.70 5.59
N ILE A 102 -12.42 -15.91 4.35
CA ILE A 102 -13.86 -16.13 4.05
C ILE A 102 -14.39 -17.32 4.85
N LYS A 103 -13.68 -18.46 4.87
CA LYS A 103 -14.08 -19.65 5.64
C LYS A 103 -14.09 -19.39 7.15
N GLN A 104 -13.10 -18.67 7.67
CA GLN A 104 -13.00 -18.30 9.09
C GLN A 104 -14.19 -17.43 9.54
N LEU A 105 -14.65 -16.53 8.66
CA LEU A 105 -15.82 -15.68 8.86
C LEU A 105 -17.16 -16.40 8.60
N GLY A 106 -17.15 -17.72 8.34
CA GLY A 106 -18.35 -18.52 8.08
C GLY A 106 -18.93 -18.38 6.68
N GLY A 107 -18.24 -17.68 5.77
CA GLY A 107 -18.60 -17.58 4.36
C GLY A 107 -18.28 -18.85 3.56
N THR A 108 -18.78 -18.90 2.33
CA THR A 108 -18.46 -19.96 1.35
C THR A 108 -17.73 -19.33 0.17
N PRO A 109 -16.40 -19.51 0.05
CA PRO A 109 -15.61 -18.86 -0.99
C PRO A 109 -16.16 -19.11 -2.40
N VAL A 110 -16.10 -18.08 -3.24
CA VAL A 110 -16.41 -18.17 -4.65
C VAL A 110 -15.52 -19.23 -5.34
N ALA A 111 -16.10 -19.97 -6.26
CA ALA A 111 -15.36 -20.92 -7.08
C ALA A 111 -14.52 -20.20 -8.13
N LYS A 112 -13.30 -20.69 -8.39
CA LYS A 112 -12.41 -20.15 -9.42
C LYS A 112 -13.15 -20.02 -10.78
N PRO A 113 -13.18 -18.84 -11.40
CA PRO A 113 -13.81 -18.66 -12.70
C PRO A 113 -13.08 -19.41 -13.82
N ALA A 114 -13.80 -19.71 -14.90
CA ALA A 114 -13.17 -20.18 -16.13
C ALA A 114 -12.51 -18.99 -16.86
N ILE A 115 -11.18 -18.95 -16.84
CA ILE A 115 -10.39 -17.83 -17.38
C ILE A 115 -9.97 -18.11 -18.83
N LYS A 116 -9.93 -17.07 -19.65
CA LYS A 116 -9.41 -17.11 -21.02
C LYS A 116 -8.69 -15.81 -21.35
N TYR A 117 -7.47 -15.90 -21.86
CA TYR A 117 -6.70 -14.75 -22.32
C TYR A 117 -6.82 -14.56 -23.85
N PRO A 118 -6.72 -13.31 -24.35
CA PRO A 118 -6.45 -13.03 -25.76
C PRO A 118 -5.16 -13.70 -26.25
N ASP A 119 -5.10 -14.11 -27.52
CA ASP A 119 -3.96 -14.85 -28.08
C ASP A 119 -2.63 -14.07 -27.99
N GLU A 120 -2.68 -12.74 -28.05
CA GLU A 120 -1.52 -11.85 -27.95
C GLU A 120 -0.92 -11.78 -26.52
N THR A 121 -1.67 -12.15 -25.48
CA THR A 121 -1.24 -12.03 -24.07
C THR A 121 0.02 -12.82 -23.73
N PHE A 122 0.23 -13.98 -24.36
CA PHE A 122 1.39 -14.85 -24.11
C PHE A 122 2.22 -15.12 -25.37
N LYS A 123 2.09 -14.26 -26.38
CA LYS A 123 2.79 -14.37 -27.67
C LYS A 123 4.27 -14.05 -27.56
N ASP A 124 4.59 -13.01 -26.80
CA ASP A 124 5.94 -12.55 -26.52
C ASP A 124 6.02 -11.87 -25.14
N LYS A 125 7.23 -11.49 -24.74
CA LYS A 125 7.52 -10.79 -23.48
C LYS A 125 6.73 -9.49 -23.33
N ALA A 126 6.56 -8.71 -24.41
CA ALA A 126 5.93 -7.40 -24.33
C ALA A 126 4.41 -7.54 -24.13
N GLY A 127 3.77 -8.50 -24.80
CA GLY A 127 2.38 -8.88 -24.55
C GLY A 127 2.15 -9.33 -23.10
N PHE A 128 3.05 -10.16 -22.58
CA PHE A 128 2.99 -10.65 -21.21
C PHE A 128 3.18 -9.54 -20.16
N LEU A 129 4.27 -8.76 -20.23
CA LEU A 129 4.50 -7.67 -19.27
C LEU A 129 3.40 -6.61 -19.31
N LYS A 130 2.86 -6.29 -20.49
CA LYS A 130 1.74 -5.36 -20.61
C LYS A 130 0.46 -5.89 -19.96
N ALA A 131 0.17 -7.18 -20.09
CA ALA A 131 -0.97 -7.80 -19.42
C ALA A 131 -0.75 -7.83 -17.89
N ALA A 132 0.44 -8.19 -17.44
CA ALA A 132 0.85 -8.17 -16.03
C ALA A 132 0.62 -6.79 -15.40
N SER A 133 1.23 -5.74 -15.98
CA SER A 133 1.04 -4.35 -15.53
C SER A 133 -0.41 -3.88 -15.62
N THR A 134 -1.25 -4.45 -16.49
CA THR A 134 -2.68 -4.13 -16.53
C THR A 134 -3.45 -4.79 -15.38
N PHE A 135 -3.06 -6.00 -14.96
CA PHE A 135 -3.71 -6.72 -13.87
C PHE A 135 -3.36 -6.11 -12.50
N GLU A 136 -2.08 -5.92 -12.16
CA GLU A 136 -1.72 -5.27 -10.88
C GLU A 136 -2.35 -3.86 -10.74
N GLU A 137 -2.32 -3.04 -11.80
CA GLU A 137 -2.98 -1.72 -11.79
C GLU A 137 -4.51 -1.78 -11.75
N VAL A 138 -5.10 -2.96 -11.91
CA VAL A 138 -6.51 -3.24 -11.62
C VAL A 138 -6.67 -3.70 -10.18
N GLY A 139 -5.90 -4.68 -9.71
CA GLY A 139 -5.85 -5.19 -8.33
C GLY A 139 -5.70 -4.07 -7.31
N VAL A 140 -4.66 -3.24 -7.45
CA VAL A 140 -4.43 -1.98 -6.71
C VAL A 140 -5.70 -1.15 -6.59
N THR A 141 -6.29 -0.76 -7.72
CA THR A 141 -7.46 0.13 -7.73
C THR A 141 -8.75 -0.54 -7.24
N ALA A 142 -8.81 -1.88 -7.29
CA ALA A 142 -9.92 -2.67 -6.79
C ALA A 142 -9.92 -2.70 -5.26
N TYR A 143 -8.77 -2.97 -4.64
CA TYR A 143 -8.61 -2.91 -3.19
C TYR A 143 -8.89 -1.49 -2.65
N HIS A 144 -8.26 -0.47 -3.26
CA HIS A 144 -8.51 0.93 -2.89
C HIS A 144 -9.96 1.39 -3.18
N GLY A 145 -10.64 0.74 -4.12
CA GLY A 145 -12.08 0.91 -4.37
C GLY A 145 -12.98 0.40 -3.26
N GLN A 146 -12.58 -0.63 -2.52
CA GLN A 146 -13.42 -1.28 -1.49
C GLN A 146 -13.04 -0.90 -0.05
N VAL A 147 -11.84 -0.38 0.21
CA VAL A 147 -11.32 -0.09 1.58
C VAL A 147 -12.28 0.72 2.46
N GLY A 148 -12.96 1.72 1.90
CA GLY A 148 -13.93 2.56 2.61
C GLY A 148 -15.25 1.85 2.96
N LEU A 149 -15.55 0.72 2.30
CA LEU A 149 -16.78 -0.05 2.51
C LEU A 149 -16.63 -1.16 3.56
N ILE A 150 -15.39 -1.56 3.88
CA ILE A 150 -15.09 -2.62 4.83
C ILE A 150 -15.44 -2.19 6.26
N LYS A 151 -16.15 -3.05 7.00
CA LYS A 151 -16.58 -2.82 8.39
C LYS A 151 -15.68 -3.49 9.41
N SER A 152 -15.30 -4.74 9.18
CA SER A 152 -14.44 -5.51 10.08
C SER A 152 -12.98 -5.03 10.01
N GLY A 153 -12.39 -4.76 11.17
CA GLY A 153 -10.97 -4.41 11.28
C GLY A 153 -10.04 -5.53 10.77
N ASP A 154 -10.41 -6.80 11.00
CA ASP A 154 -9.63 -7.96 10.50
C ASP A 154 -9.66 -8.03 8.96
N VAL A 155 -10.80 -7.71 8.35
CA VAL A 155 -10.95 -7.70 6.88
C VAL A 155 -10.24 -6.49 6.28
N LEU A 156 -10.30 -5.34 6.96
CA LEU A 156 -9.61 -4.12 6.55
C LEU A 156 -8.09 -4.31 6.58
N GLY A 157 -7.56 -4.88 7.67
CA GLY A 157 -6.14 -5.21 7.80
C GLY A 157 -5.67 -6.18 6.71
N ALA A 158 -6.44 -7.24 6.45
CA ALA A 158 -6.11 -8.22 5.41
C ALA A 158 -6.10 -7.59 4.02
N ALA A 159 -7.18 -6.90 3.64
CA ALA A 159 -7.32 -6.24 2.35
C ALA A 159 -6.22 -5.18 2.13
N ALA A 160 -5.94 -4.34 3.13
CA ALA A 160 -4.87 -3.33 3.03
C ALA A 160 -3.48 -3.98 2.97
N SER A 161 -3.23 -5.08 3.70
CA SER A 161 -1.94 -5.78 3.66
C SER A 161 -1.64 -6.42 2.31
N ILE A 162 -2.67 -6.85 1.57
CA ILE A 162 -2.52 -7.33 0.18
C ILE A 162 -2.37 -6.13 -0.75
N ALA A 163 -3.22 -5.11 -0.64
CA ALA A 163 -3.18 -3.91 -1.50
C ALA A 163 -1.80 -3.23 -1.58
N GLY A 164 -1.04 -3.18 -0.47
CA GLY A 164 0.32 -2.66 -0.50
C GLY A 164 1.27 -3.52 -1.34
N VAL A 165 1.13 -4.85 -1.28
CA VAL A 165 1.90 -5.80 -2.10
C VAL A 165 1.54 -5.63 -3.59
N GLU A 166 0.25 -5.49 -3.93
CA GLU A 166 -0.21 -5.15 -5.28
C GLU A 166 0.47 -3.87 -5.81
N SER A 167 0.55 -2.83 -4.99
CA SER A 167 1.24 -1.59 -5.36
C SER A 167 2.73 -1.83 -5.62
N ARG A 168 3.41 -2.68 -4.83
CA ARG A 168 4.81 -3.08 -5.12
C ARG A 168 4.92 -3.78 -6.48
N HIS A 169 4.03 -4.73 -6.76
CA HIS A 169 4.03 -5.48 -8.02
C HIS A 169 3.85 -4.55 -9.22
N ALA A 170 2.84 -3.67 -9.15
CA ALA A 170 2.53 -2.67 -10.17
C ALA A 170 3.73 -1.76 -10.47
N ALA A 171 4.39 -1.22 -9.43
CA ALA A 171 5.57 -0.38 -9.57
C ALA A 171 6.75 -1.13 -10.23
N VAL A 172 7.02 -2.36 -9.79
CA VAL A 172 8.09 -3.19 -10.35
C VAL A 172 7.85 -3.49 -11.82
N LEU A 173 6.65 -3.88 -12.22
CA LEU A 173 6.33 -4.16 -13.63
C LEU A 173 6.41 -2.90 -14.50
N ALA A 174 5.91 -1.76 -14.00
CA ALA A 174 6.06 -0.48 -14.68
C ALA A 174 7.55 -0.14 -14.90
N SER A 175 8.41 -0.37 -13.91
CA SER A 175 9.87 -0.20 -14.04
C SER A 175 10.51 -1.19 -15.02
N LEU A 176 10.13 -2.48 -15.00
CA LEU A 176 10.57 -3.48 -15.98
C LEU A 176 10.16 -3.16 -17.42
N MET A 177 9.07 -2.42 -17.60
CA MET A 177 8.60 -1.91 -18.90
C MET A 177 9.25 -0.58 -19.31
N GLY A 178 10.09 0.03 -18.47
CA GLY A 178 10.65 1.36 -18.69
C GLY A 178 9.63 2.50 -18.59
N GLY A 179 8.51 2.26 -17.90
CA GLY A 179 7.45 3.23 -17.64
C GLY A 179 7.66 4.02 -16.33
N ALA A 180 6.62 4.76 -15.94
CA ALA A 180 6.57 5.48 -14.68
C ALA A 180 6.05 4.54 -13.57
N PRO A 181 6.88 4.17 -12.57
CA PRO A 181 6.44 3.28 -11.49
C PRO A 181 5.45 3.97 -10.54
N PHE A 182 5.55 5.30 -10.40
CA PHE A 182 4.67 6.12 -9.57
C PHE A 182 3.76 6.94 -10.51
N PRO A 183 2.51 6.53 -10.76
CA PRO A 183 1.65 7.20 -11.73
C PRO A 183 0.98 8.48 -11.20
N ALA A 184 0.98 8.69 -9.89
CA ALA A 184 0.49 9.87 -9.18
C ALA A 184 0.91 9.81 -7.69
N PRO A 185 1.00 10.96 -6.97
CA PRO A 185 1.26 11.04 -5.52
C PRO A 185 0.12 10.51 -4.64
N ILE A 186 -1.01 10.13 -5.22
CA ILE A 186 -2.07 9.41 -4.53
C ILE A 186 -2.62 8.44 -5.55
N GLU A 187 -2.58 7.15 -5.25
CA GLU A 187 -3.14 6.15 -6.15
C GLU A 187 -4.64 6.34 -6.35
N LYS A 188 -5.10 5.90 -7.52
CA LYS A 188 -6.50 5.96 -7.89
C LYS A 188 -7.24 4.77 -7.27
N GLN A 189 -8.53 4.95 -7.07
CA GLN A 189 -9.47 3.87 -6.80
C GLN A 189 -10.41 3.70 -8.00
N ARG A 190 -10.98 2.50 -8.17
CA ARG A 190 -12.06 2.23 -9.10
C ARG A 190 -13.24 1.59 -8.39
N THR A 191 -14.44 1.89 -8.84
CA THR A 191 -15.63 1.17 -8.39
C THR A 191 -15.57 -0.30 -8.84
N LYS A 192 -16.28 -1.16 -8.11
CA LYS A 192 -16.43 -2.58 -8.43
C LYS A 192 -16.90 -2.80 -9.87
N ASP A 193 -17.82 -1.98 -10.37
CA ASP A 193 -18.34 -2.07 -11.74
C ASP A 193 -17.30 -1.69 -12.80
N GLU A 194 -16.47 -0.67 -12.55
CA GLU A 194 -15.37 -0.29 -13.45
C GLU A 194 -14.29 -1.38 -13.53
N VAL A 195 -13.91 -1.97 -12.38
CA VAL A 195 -12.98 -3.11 -12.35
C VAL A 195 -13.57 -4.31 -13.07
N LEU A 196 -14.82 -4.68 -12.77
CA LEU A 196 -15.49 -5.79 -13.43
C LEU A 196 -15.62 -5.56 -14.94
N ALA A 197 -15.81 -4.32 -15.41
CA ALA A 197 -15.79 -4.00 -16.83
C ALA A 197 -14.43 -4.28 -17.49
N ILE A 198 -13.32 -4.05 -16.78
CA ILE A 198 -11.96 -4.32 -17.27
C ILE A 198 -11.64 -5.82 -17.28
N VAL A 199 -11.99 -6.57 -16.23
CA VAL A 199 -11.63 -8.01 -16.14
C VAL A 199 -12.61 -8.95 -16.84
N LYS A 200 -13.87 -8.55 -17.07
CA LYS A 200 -14.90 -9.38 -17.72
C LYS A 200 -14.50 -10.01 -19.06
N PRO A 201 -13.73 -9.38 -19.97
CA PRO A 201 -13.24 -10.03 -21.19
C PRO A 201 -12.41 -11.29 -20.95
N PHE A 202 -11.77 -11.42 -19.79
CA PHE A 202 -10.94 -12.56 -19.42
C PHE A 202 -11.73 -13.68 -18.71
N LEU A 203 -12.94 -13.38 -18.24
CA LEU A 203 -13.76 -14.28 -17.44
C LEU A 203 -14.86 -14.90 -18.30
N SER A 204 -14.62 -16.12 -18.81
CA SER A 204 -15.51 -16.84 -19.73
C SER A 204 -16.92 -17.06 -19.17
N ARG A 205 -17.02 -17.06 -17.83
CA ARG A 205 -18.27 -16.91 -17.08
C ARG A 205 -17.91 -16.27 -15.74
N LEU A 206 -18.44 -15.08 -15.45
CA LEU A 206 -18.44 -14.58 -14.08
C LEU A 206 -19.15 -15.62 -13.20
N PRO A 207 -18.61 -15.97 -12.01
CA PRO A 207 -19.38 -16.70 -11.01
C PRO A 207 -20.67 -15.92 -10.69
N ASP A 208 -21.70 -16.61 -10.22
CA ASP A 208 -23.05 -16.05 -10.00
C ASP A 208 -23.13 -15.06 -8.78
N LEU A 209 -22.13 -14.20 -8.62
CA LEU A 209 -22.06 -13.09 -7.66
C LEU A 209 -23.29 -12.17 -7.75
N VAL A 210 -23.80 -11.95 -8.98
CA VAL A 210 -25.00 -11.13 -9.24
C VAL A 210 -26.32 -11.88 -8.91
N ARG A 211 -26.33 -13.22 -8.91
CA ARG A 211 -27.54 -14.01 -8.65
C ARG A 211 -27.72 -14.43 -7.20
N LYS A 212 -26.62 -14.65 -6.45
CA LYS A 212 -26.68 -15.11 -5.05
C LYS A 212 -27.41 -14.13 -4.13
N ALA A 213 -27.41 -12.82 -4.42
CA ALA A 213 -28.17 -11.82 -3.68
C ALA A 213 -29.70 -12.02 -3.70
N LEU A 214 -30.23 -12.89 -4.58
CA LEU A 214 -31.68 -13.14 -4.73
C LEU A 214 -32.13 -14.59 -4.50
N MET A 215 -31.21 -15.57 -4.43
CA MET A 215 -31.58 -16.99 -4.41
C MET A 215 -30.80 -17.80 -3.38
N ASN A 216 -31.49 -18.07 -2.27
CA ASN A 216 -30.96 -18.77 -1.10
C ASN A 216 -30.88 -20.29 -1.30
N ARG A 217 -29.77 -20.89 -0.82
CA ARG A 217 -29.71 -22.24 -0.21
C ARG A 217 -30.28 -23.44 -0.99
N ARG A 218 -29.46 -24.00 -1.89
CA ARG A 218 -29.13 -25.44 -1.99
C ARG A 218 -28.21 -25.72 -3.18
N ASP A 219 -26.98 -26.16 -2.91
CA ASP A 219 -26.42 -27.45 -3.36
C ASP A 219 -24.93 -27.54 -3.03
N LEU A 220 -24.41 -28.77 -2.94
CA LEU A 220 -23.33 -29.14 -2.04
C LEU A 220 -22.27 -30.03 -2.72
N ILE A 221 -21.00 -29.58 -2.67
CA ILE A 221 -19.74 -30.34 -2.86
C ILE A 221 -19.51 -30.97 -4.25
N HIS A 222 -18.36 -30.64 -4.87
CA HIS A 222 -17.23 -31.58 -5.10
C HIS A 222 -16.08 -30.86 -5.84
N GLY A 223 -14.88 -30.88 -5.27
CA GLY A 223 -13.65 -30.35 -5.88
C GLY A 223 -12.47 -30.56 -4.95
N GLN A 224 -11.51 -31.39 -5.35
CA GLN A 224 -10.36 -31.73 -4.51
C GLN A 224 -9.32 -30.59 -4.52
N ALA A 225 -9.10 -29.96 -3.37
CA ALA A 225 -7.90 -29.15 -3.14
C ALA A 225 -6.80 -30.06 -2.58
N THR A 226 -5.57 -29.92 -3.08
CA THR A 226 -4.39 -30.59 -2.52
C THR A 226 -4.06 -30.01 -1.15
N ASP A 227 -3.77 -30.89 -0.17
CA ASP A 227 -3.57 -30.52 1.24
C ASP A 227 -2.34 -29.62 1.47
N VAL A 228 -2.54 -28.30 1.40
CA VAL A 228 -1.75 -27.35 2.17
C VAL A 228 -2.34 -27.32 3.57
N SER A 229 -1.55 -27.73 4.57
CA SER A 229 -2.05 -27.87 5.95
C SER A 229 -2.63 -26.54 6.44
N PRO A 230 -3.91 -26.48 6.87
CA PRO A 230 -4.57 -25.21 7.24
C PRO A 230 -3.85 -24.40 8.30
N ARG A 231 -2.99 -25.04 9.12
CA ARG A 231 -2.13 -24.38 10.12
C ARG A 231 -1.03 -23.49 9.54
N LEU A 232 -0.58 -23.72 8.31
CA LEU A 232 0.41 -22.85 7.64
C LEU A 232 -0.26 -21.59 7.06
N ALA A 233 -1.42 -21.75 6.41
CA ALA A 233 -2.23 -20.62 5.96
C ALA A 233 -2.73 -19.74 7.13
N LEU A 234 -3.15 -20.36 8.24
CA LEU A 234 -3.50 -19.66 9.47
C LEU A 234 -2.27 -19.10 10.22
N GLY A 235 -1.05 -19.46 9.82
CA GLY A 235 0.19 -18.87 10.33
C GLY A 235 0.49 -17.51 9.70
N ALA A 236 0.22 -17.36 8.39
CA ALA A 236 0.32 -16.06 7.69
C ALA A 236 -0.71 -15.05 8.23
N LEU A 237 -1.96 -15.48 8.41
CA LEU A 237 -3.00 -14.73 9.13
C LEU A 237 -2.82 -14.73 10.67
N GLY A 238 -1.80 -15.44 11.17
CA GLY A 238 -1.54 -15.69 12.59
C GLY A 238 -0.71 -14.61 13.28
N ASN A 239 -0.17 -13.67 12.51
CA ASN A 239 0.31 -12.39 13.00
C ASN A 239 -0.88 -11.60 13.55
N ARG A 240 -1.18 -11.83 14.83
CA ARG A 240 -2.14 -11.00 15.59
C ARG A 240 -1.67 -9.55 15.47
N TRP A 241 -2.42 -8.79 14.69
CA TRP A 241 -2.04 -7.51 14.13
C TRP A 241 -1.27 -6.63 15.11
N ALA A 242 -0.07 -6.21 14.74
CA ALA A 242 0.60 -5.06 15.36
C ALA A 242 -0.04 -3.77 14.81
N LEU A 243 -1.34 -3.64 15.03
CA LEU A 243 -2.00 -2.34 14.98
C LEU A 243 -1.38 -1.46 16.07
N ALA A 244 -1.46 -0.15 15.89
CA ALA A 244 -1.31 0.76 17.02
C ALA A 244 -2.23 0.32 18.18
N GLN A 245 -1.81 0.51 19.43
CA GLN A 245 -2.55 -0.01 20.58
C GLN A 245 -3.82 0.84 20.83
N ALA A 246 -4.82 0.23 21.47
CA ALA A 246 -6.06 0.93 21.82
C ALA A 246 -5.77 2.08 22.81
N GLY A 247 -5.71 3.30 22.28
CA GLY A 247 -5.27 4.51 22.99
C GLY A 247 -4.20 5.33 22.25
N ASP A 248 -3.57 4.78 21.22
CA ASP A 248 -2.52 5.48 20.44
C ASP A 248 -3.07 6.68 19.63
N PHE A 249 -4.36 6.64 19.27
CA PHE A 249 -5.08 7.68 18.54
C PHE A 249 -6.50 7.86 19.14
N GLY A 250 -6.91 9.09 19.44
CA GLY A 250 -8.27 9.40 19.91
C GLY A 250 -9.25 9.73 18.77
N SER A 251 -8.72 10.29 17.68
CA SER A 251 -9.45 10.87 16.56
C SER A 251 -8.71 10.70 15.23
N ASP A 252 -9.44 10.86 14.13
CA ASP A 252 -8.86 10.84 12.78
C ASP A 252 -7.84 11.99 12.59
N LEU A 253 -8.00 13.10 13.33
CA LEU A 253 -7.03 14.20 13.37
C LEU A 253 -5.70 13.78 14.03
N ASP A 254 -5.71 12.85 14.99
CA ASP A 254 -4.48 12.32 15.59
C ASP A 254 -3.75 11.39 14.60
N VAL A 255 -4.50 10.59 13.84
CA VAL A 255 -3.95 9.73 12.78
C VAL A 255 -3.35 10.57 11.65
N LEU A 256 -4.06 11.60 11.19
CA LEU A 256 -3.58 12.51 10.15
C LEU A 256 -2.33 13.29 10.58
N ASN A 257 -2.26 13.76 11.82
CA ASN A 257 -1.07 14.44 12.33
C ASN A 257 0.12 13.48 12.52
N TYR A 258 -0.16 12.23 12.88
CA TYR A 258 0.86 11.18 12.94
C TYR A 258 1.44 10.88 11.55
N ALA A 259 0.59 10.66 10.55
CA ALA A 259 1.03 10.50 9.16
C ALA A 259 1.84 11.72 8.69
N LEU A 260 1.33 12.95 8.89
CA LEU A 260 2.02 14.19 8.51
C LEU A 260 3.41 14.34 9.16
N THR A 261 3.63 13.77 10.35
CA THR A 261 4.97 13.76 10.99
C THR A 261 5.97 12.89 10.21
N LEU A 262 5.51 11.80 9.61
CA LEU A 262 6.31 10.90 8.76
C LEU A 262 6.56 11.56 7.40
N GLU A 263 5.51 12.06 6.73
CA GLU A 263 5.67 12.77 5.44
C GLU A 263 6.68 13.94 5.53
N TYR A 264 6.69 14.68 6.64
CA TYR A 264 7.70 15.73 6.85
C TYR A 264 9.13 15.18 6.97
N LEU A 265 9.30 14.01 7.59
CA LEU A 265 10.59 13.33 7.72
C LEU A 265 11.06 12.81 6.36
N GLU A 266 10.21 12.11 5.61
CA GLU A 266 10.50 11.56 4.29
C GLU A 266 10.72 12.67 3.25
N SER A 267 9.85 13.68 3.18
CA SER A 267 10.05 14.87 2.34
C SER A 267 11.38 15.57 2.65
N ALA A 268 11.70 15.82 3.93
CA ALA A 268 12.97 16.44 4.31
C ALA A 268 14.19 15.55 4.02
N PHE A 269 14.04 14.22 4.10
CA PHE A 269 15.06 13.24 3.78
C PHE A 269 15.39 13.26 2.28
N TYR A 270 14.39 13.20 1.40
CA TYR A 270 14.60 13.22 -0.04
C TYR A 270 15.08 14.58 -0.55
N VAL A 271 14.54 15.70 -0.04
CA VAL A 271 15.02 17.05 -0.38
C VAL A 271 16.51 17.20 -0.10
N GLN A 272 16.99 16.70 1.05
CA GLN A 272 18.41 16.77 1.41
C GLN A 272 19.26 15.73 0.67
N GLY A 273 18.78 14.49 0.54
CA GLY A 273 19.51 13.39 -0.08
C GLY A 273 19.73 13.60 -1.58
N ASN A 274 18.71 14.04 -2.31
CA ASN A 274 18.80 14.36 -3.74
C ASN A 274 19.74 15.55 -4.04
N GLN A 275 20.02 16.39 -3.06
CA GLN A 275 21.02 17.47 -3.16
C GLN A 275 22.43 17.00 -2.77
N ALA A 276 22.54 16.15 -1.75
CA ALA A 276 23.82 15.71 -1.18
C ALA A 276 24.47 14.57 -1.97
N VAL A 277 23.68 13.71 -2.61
CA VAL A 277 24.15 12.48 -3.26
C VAL A 277 24.07 12.60 -4.78
N ALA A 278 25.18 12.33 -5.46
CA ALA A 278 25.24 12.34 -6.92
C ALA A 278 24.56 11.09 -7.51
N LEU A 279 23.32 11.27 -7.97
CA LEU A 279 22.52 10.26 -8.69
C LEU A 279 22.55 10.52 -10.21
N SER A 280 22.17 9.53 -11.02
CA SER A 280 22.06 9.73 -12.49
C SER A 280 21.08 8.75 -13.17
N GLY A 281 20.59 9.13 -14.35
CA GLY A 281 19.65 8.31 -15.14
C GLY A 281 18.32 8.08 -14.41
N ALA A 282 17.65 6.97 -14.72
CA ALA A 282 16.33 6.63 -14.17
C ALA A 282 16.29 6.60 -12.63
N GLU A 283 17.41 6.35 -11.96
CA GLU A 283 17.52 6.47 -10.50
C GLU A 283 17.31 7.91 -10.03
N ALA A 284 17.96 8.88 -10.65
CA ALA A 284 17.77 10.29 -10.31
C ALA A 284 16.33 10.74 -10.59
N ASP A 285 15.73 10.24 -11.68
CA ASP A 285 14.34 10.54 -12.04
C ASP A 285 13.35 9.95 -11.02
N TYR A 286 13.53 8.69 -10.61
CA TYR A 286 12.70 8.03 -9.60
C TYR A 286 12.84 8.67 -8.22
N LEU A 287 14.07 8.90 -7.74
CA LEU A 287 14.32 9.48 -6.41
C LEU A 287 13.87 10.95 -6.32
N LYS A 288 13.89 11.68 -7.44
CA LYS A 288 13.28 13.01 -7.56
C LYS A 288 11.75 12.95 -7.60
N GLN A 289 11.17 11.91 -8.21
CA GLN A 289 9.72 11.74 -8.21
C GLN A 289 9.21 11.43 -6.81
N ILE A 290 9.84 10.49 -6.08
CA ILE A 290 9.55 10.19 -4.68
C ILE A 290 9.51 11.49 -3.86
N GLN A 291 10.55 12.33 -3.93
CA GLN A 291 10.58 13.64 -3.28
C GLN A 291 9.34 14.52 -3.58
N SER A 292 8.92 14.56 -4.84
CA SER A 292 7.75 15.36 -5.27
C SER A 292 6.44 14.77 -4.79
N ASP A 293 6.38 13.45 -4.59
CA ASP A 293 5.21 12.76 -4.09
C ASP A 293 5.12 12.97 -2.56
N GLU A 294 6.23 12.89 -1.80
CA GLU A 294 6.27 13.26 -0.36
C GLU A 294 5.86 14.72 -0.09
N GLU A 295 6.38 15.68 -0.89
CA GLU A 295 5.97 17.09 -0.82
C GLU A 295 4.45 17.26 -1.07
N SER A 296 3.85 16.38 -1.87
CA SER A 296 2.42 16.33 -2.14
C SER A 296 1.63 15.70 -1.00
N HIS A 297 2.14 14.63 -0.37
CA HIS A 297 1.56 14.01 0.81
C HIS A 297 1.48 15.02 1.97
N VAL A 298 2.60 15.68 2.30
CA VAL A 298 2.68 16.78 3.28
C VAL A 298 1.60 17.83 3.03
N THR A 299 1.49 18.29 1.78
CA THR A 299 0.52 19.31 1.37
C THR A 299 -0.92 18.83 1.55
N THR A 300 -1.20 17.59 1.16
CA THR A 300 -2.52 16.96 1.21
C THR A 300 -3.01 16.74 2.65
N LEU A 301 -2.16 16.20 3.52
CA LEU A 301 -2.50 15.97 4.93
C LEU A 301 -2.68 17.31 5.66
N THR A 302 -1.77 18.27 5.44
CA THR A 302 -1.88 19.64 6.00
C THR A 302 -3.21 20.31 5.62
N ALA A 303 -3.61 20.21 4.35
CA ALA A 303 -4.88 20.76 3.87
C ALA A 303 -6.09 20.02 4.47
N THR A 304 -6.01 18.69 4.59
CA THR A 304 -7.08 17.84 5.14
C THR A 304 -7.31 18.12 6.63
N ILE A 305 -6.25 18.20 7.44
CA ILE A 305 -6.31 18.54 8.86
C ILE A 305 -6.97 19.92 9.06
N LYS A 306 -6.54 20.93 8.31
CA LYS A 306 -7.14 22.29 8.34
C LYS A 306 -8.62 22.28 7.94
N LYS A 307 -9.00 21.53 6.89
CA LYS A 307 -10.39 21.39 6.43
C LYS A 307 -11.30 20.75 7.49
N LEU A 308 -10.76 19.83 8.29
CA LEU A 308 -11.46 19.17 9.40
C LEU A 308 -11.47 20.01 10.70
N GLY A 309 -10.94 21.25 10.66
CA GLY A 309 -10.87 22.15 11.82
C GLY A 309 -9.74 21.82 12.81
N GLY A 310 -8.83 20.91 12.46
CA GLY A 310 -7.65 20.59 13.25
C GLY A 310 -6.48 21.54 13.00
N THR A 311 -5.52 21.53 13.92
CA THR A 311 -4.21 22.18 13.75
C THR A 311 -3.21 21.13 13.23
N PRO A 312 -2.56 21.35 12.08
CA PRO A 312 -1.44 20.52 11.64
C PRO A 312 -0.26 20.64 12.60
N VAL A 313 0.41 19.52 12.86
CA VAL A 313 1.69 19.46 13.57
C VAL A 313 2.75 20.27 12.82
N GLU A 314 3.68 20.86 13.57
CA GLU A 314 4.85 21.53 12.97
C GLU A 314 5.84 20.49 12.45
N ALA A 315 6.55 20.83 11.36
CA ALA A 315 7.57 19.95 10.80
C ALA A 315 8.69 19.69 11.83
N PRO A 316 9.06 18.44 12.12
CA PRO A 316 10.14 18.13 13.03
C PRO A 316 11.49 18.61 12.49
N MET A 317 12.41 18.92 13.40
CA MET A 317 13.81 19.14 13.01
C MET A 317 14.50 17.79 12.81
N VAL A 318 15.26 17.65 11.73
CA VAL A 318 15.83 16.36 11.30
C VAL A 318 17.36 16.41 11.15
N ASN A 319 18.01 15.27 11.33
CA ASN A 319 19.41 15.05 11.02
C ASN A 319 19.63 13.60 10.55
N PHE A 320 19.99 13.43 9.27
CA PHE A 320 20.17 12.12 8.64
C PHE A 320 21.61 11.60 8.66
N GLY A 321 22.58 12.43 9.08
CA GLY A 321 23.98 12.06 9.27
C GLY A 321 24.58 11.25 8.10
N ALA A 322 25.05 10.05 8.41
CA ALA A 322 25.73 9.15 7.47
C ALA A 322 24.84 8.58 6.35
N ALA A 323 23.52 8.81 6.38
CA ALA A 323 22.62 8.39 5.30
C ALA A 323 23.02 9.02 3.95
N PHE A 324 23.65 10.20 3.94
CA PHE A 324 24.06 10.88 2.71
C PHE A 324 25.54 10.69 2.35
N ASP A 325 26.29 9.83 3.05
CA ASP A 325 27.72 9.61 2.81
C ASP A 325 28.02 9.10 1.38
N ASN A 326 27.09 8.35 0.78
CA ASN A 326 27.19 7.78 -0.56
C ASN A 326 25.84 7.20 -1.03
N ARG A 327 25.72 6.88 -2.32
CA ARG A 327 24.52 6.26 -2.94
C ARG A 327 23.99 5.06 -2.17
N MET A 328 24.85 4.14 -1.71
CA MET A 328 24.39 2.92 -1.02
C MET A 328 23.81 3.26 0.36
N SER A 329 24.44 4.16 1.11
CA SER A 329 23.88 4.65 2.38
C SER A 329 22.52 5.31 2.18
N PHE A 330 22.38 6.13 1.13
CA PHE A 330 21.16 6.86 0.85
C PHE A 330 20.01 5.93 0.47
N LEU A 331 20.21 5.06 -0.52
CA LEU A 331 19.18 4.11 -0.94
C LEU A 331 18.84 3.09 0.17
N THR A 332 19.79 2.74 1.05
CA THR A 332 19.49 1.87 2.22
C THR A 332 18.62 2.59 3.25
N ALA A 333 18.89 3.88 3.49
CA ALA A 333 18.05 4.71 4.35
C ALA A 333 16.67 4.94 3.72
N SER A 334 16.58 5.27 2.43
CA SER A 334 15.34 5.30 1.65
C SER A 334 14.52 4.03 1.86
N HIS A 335 15.08 2.84 1.55
CA HIS A 335 14.39 1.57 1.70
C HIS A 335 13.93 1.31 3.14
N THR A 336 14.63 1.84 4.14
CA THR A 336 14.21 1.78 5.53
C THR A 336 13.01 2.69 5.82
N PHE A 337 13.04 3.94 5.34
CA PHE A 337 11.96 4.92 5.52
C PHE A 337 10.67 4.45 4.84
N GLU A 338 10.67 4.14 3.54
CA GLU A 338 9.47 3.68 2.83
C GLU A 338 8.80 2.47 3.52
N ASN A 339 9.59 1.48 3.95
CA ASN A 339 9.06 0.30 4.66
C ASN A 339 8.63 0.61 6.11
N VAL A 340 9.02 1.74 6.68
CA VAL A 340 8.45 2.30 7.91
C VAL A 340 7.14 3.04 7.61
N GLY A 341 7.06 3.87 6.56
CA GLY A 341 5.85 4.51 6.05
C GLY A 341 4.73 3.51 5.77
N VAL A 342 4.97 2.52 4.90
CA VAL A 342 4.05 1.40 4.61
C VAL A 342 3.51 0.75 5.89
N GLY A 343 4.41 0.41 6.82
CA GLY A 343 4.04 -0.23 8.08
C GLY A 343 3.24 0.68 9.02
N ALA A 344 3.54 1.98 9.02
CA ALA A 344 2.88 2.99 9.83
C ALA A 344 1.45 3.26 9.36
N TYR A 345 1.27 3.44 8.05
CA TYR A 345 -0.04 3.61 7.43
C TYR A 345 -0.94 2.39 7.69
N LEU A 346 -0.43 1.18 7.45
CA LEU A 346 -1.18 -0.05 7.71
C LEU A 346 -1.52 -0.23 9.20
N GLY A 347 -0.59 0.10 10.09
CA GLY A 347 -0.79 0.05 11.55
C GLY A 347 -1.81 1.08 12.08
N ALA A 348 -2.01 2.18 11.37
CA ALA A 348 -2.95 3.25 11.71
C ALA A 348 -4.31 3.14 11.00
N ALA A 349 -4.41 2.40 9.88
CA ALA A 349 -5.63 2.31 9.06
C ALA A 349 -6.89 1.92 9.86
N GLY A 350 -6.76 1.00 10.83
CA GLY A 350 -7.87 0.57 11.70
C GLY A 350 -8.41 1.65 12.65
N PHE A 351 -7.72 2.79 12.81
CA PHE A 351 -8.12 3.90 13.67
C PHE A 351 -8.87 5.01 12.95
N VAL A 352 -8.88 5.01 11.61
CA VAL A 352 -9.56 6.03 10.80
C VAL A 352 -11.06 5.72 10.73
N LYS A 353 -11.88 6.60 11.29
CA LYS A 353 -13.34 6.42 11.40
C LYS A 353 -14.06 6.92 10.15
N ASP A 354 -13.65 8.07 9.60
CA ASP A 354 -14.17 8.59 8.34
C ASP A 354 -13.66 7.75 7.15
N LYS A 355 -14.60 7.14 6.44
CA LYS A 355 -14.31 6.24 5.32
C LYS A 355 -13.74 6.95 4.08
N THR A 356 -13.96 8.26 3.95
CA THR A 356 -13.34 9.11 2.92
C THR A 356 -11.88 9.35 3.24
N ILE A 357 -11.55 9.62 4.50
CA ILE A 357 -10.15 9.76 4.96
C ILE A 357 -9.42 8.42 4.79
N LEU A 358 -10.05 7.31 5.18
CA LEU A 358 -9.47 5.97 5.01
C LEU A 358 -9.19 5.64 3.54
N GLN A 359 -10.11 5.98 2.63
CA GLN A 359 -9.91 5.75 1.20
C GLN A 359 -8.80 6.63 0.59
N ALA A 360 -8.66 7.88 1.06
CA ALA A 360 -7.54 8.74 0.64
C ALA A 360 -6.20 8.25 1.20
N ALA A 361 -6.16 7.84 2.47
CA ALA A 361 -4.96 7.31 3.12
C ALA A 361 -4.47 6.00 2.49
N ALA A 362 -5.38 5.14 2.02
CA ALA A 362 -5.03 3.94 1.26
C ALA A 362 -4.31 4.29 -0.05
N GLY A 363 -4.70 5.38 -0.71
CA GLY A 363 -4.03 5.86 -1.93
C GLY A 363 -2.59 6.36 -1.70
N ILE A 364 -2.29 6.91 -0.52
CA ILE A 364 -0.90 7.26 -0.14
C ILE A 364 -0.12 6.00 0.26
N PHE A 365 -0.70 5.16 1.13
CA PHE A 365 -0.13 3.86 1.51
C PHE A 365 0.31 2.98 0.32
N GLY A 366 -0.44 2.99 -0.78
CA GLY A 366 -0.03 2.34 -2.02
C GLY A 366 1.25 2.95 -2.60
N VAL A 367 1.34 4.28 -2.69
CA VAL A 367 2.52 5.02 -3.15
C VAL A 367 3.77 4.69 -2.30
N GLU A 368 3.66 4.68 -0.97
CA GLU A 368 4.74 4.24 -0.06
C GLU A 368 5.27 2.85 -0.43
N ALA A 369 4.37 1.91 -0.75
CA ALA A 369 4.75 0.56 -1.13
C ALA A 369 5.44 0.54 -2.50
N ARG A 370 4.99 1.36 -3.45
CA ARG A 370 5.68 1.54 -4.74
C ARG A 370 7.09 2.06 -4.55
N HIS A 371 7.26 3.11 -3.76
CA HIS A 371 8.55 3.71 -3.44
C HIS A 371 9.49 2.64 -2.84
N ALA A 372 9.04 1.93 -1.81
CA ALA A 372 9.78 0.86 -1.15
C ALA A 372 10.26 -0.23 -2.14
N ALA A 373 9.39 -0.66 -3.05
CA ALA A 373 9.72 -1.68 -4.05
C ALA A 373 10.77 -1.19 -5.07
N ILE A 374 10.63 0.04 -5.57
CA ILE A 374 11.58 0.62 -6.53
C ILE A 374 12.94 0.85 -5.90
N VAL A 375 13.01 1.41 -4.69
CA VAL A 375 14.28 1.59 -3.99
C VAL A 375 14.95 0.24 -3.71
N GLY A 376 14.18 -0.78 -3.28
CA GLY A 376 14.69 -2.14 -3.12
C GLY A 376 15.24 -2.74 -4.42
N ASN A 377 14.63 -2.42 -5.56
CA ASN A 377 15.10 -2.86 -6.87
C ASN A 377 16.35 -2.09 -7.34
N LEU A 378 16.45 -0.78 -7.07
CA LEU A 378 17.63 0.06 -7.33
C LEU A 378 18.85 -0.34 -6.48
N LEU A 379 18.61 -0.85 -5.27
CA LEU A 379 19.63 -1.47 -4.42
C LEU A 379 20.11 -2.84 -4.96
N GLY A 380 19.38 -3.46 -5.89
CA GLY A 380 19.66 -4.81 -6.37
C GLY A 380 19.36 -5.90 -5.33
N LEU A 381 18.46 -5.63 -4.37
CA LEU A 381 18.04 -6.63 -3.37
C LEU A 381 17.33 -7.82 -4.05
N PRO A 382 17.34 -9.02 -3.45
CA PRO A 382 16.55 -10.14 -3.95
C PRO A 382 15.05 -9.77 -4.02
N ALA A 383 14.31 -10.40 -4.93
CA ALA A 383 12.86 -10.21 -5.03
C ALA A 383 12.18 -10.50 -3.67
N LYS A 384 12.41 -11.71 -3.14
CA LYS A 384 11.93 -12.19 -1.84
C LYS A 384 12.68 -11.55 -0.67
N GLY A 385 11.96 -10.89 0.23
CA GLY A 385 12.51 -10.29 1.45
C GLY A 385 13.39 -9.06 1.19
N GLY A 386 13.29 -8.44 0.02
CA GLY A 386 14.12 -7.32 -0.41
C GLY A 386 13.32 -6.27 -1.18
N VAL A 387 12.93 -6.59 -2.42
CA VAL A 387 11.99 -5.76 -3.20
C VAL A 387 10.58 -5.89 -2.61
N PHE A 388 10.14 -7.14 -2.41
CA PHE A 388 8.90 -7.46 -1.76
C PHE A 388 9.20 -8.04 -0.37
N MET A 389 8.65 -7.42 0.69
CA MET A 389 8.97 -7.80 2.07
C MET A 389 8.31 -9.13 2.47
N GLY A 390 7.23 -9.49 1.79
CA GLY A 390 6.49 -10.75 1.88
C GLY A 390 5.22 -10.66 1.02
N ASN A 391 4.39 -11.70 1.06
CA ASN A 391 3.09 -11.77 0.39
C ASN A 391 1.96 -11.02 1.10
N THR A 392 2.27 -10.31 2.18
CA THR A 392 1.39 -9.33 2.83
C THR A 392 2.27 -8.29 3.50
N GLU A 393 1.90 -7.02 3.43
CA GLU A 393 2.57 -5.99 4.21
C GLU A 393 2.46 -6.23 5.72
N THR A 394 3.50 -5.85 6.46
CA THR A 394 3.54 -6.01 7.92
C THR A 394 3.31 -4.67 8.61
N SER A 395 2.22 -4.57 9.36
CA SER A 395 1.89 -3.38 10.14
C SER A 395 2.95 -3.10 11.23
N LYS A 396 3.14 -1.82 11.55
CA LYS A 396 3.97 -1.38 12.68
C LYS A 396 3.10 -0.59 13.65
N ASP A 397 3.19 -0.91 14.93
CA ASP A 397 2.59 -0.07 15.96
C ASP A 397 3.33 1.27 16.09
N LYS A 398 2.66 2.25 16.72
CA LYS A 398 3.17 3.62 16.87
C LYS A 398 4.52 3.69 17.60
N ALA A 399 4.76 2.77 18.54
CA ALA A 399 6.01 2.73 19.30
C ALA A 399 7.17 2.17 18.46
N ALA A 400 6.92 1.15 17.64
CA ALA A 400 7.88 0.61 16.68
C ALA A 400 8.25 1.63 15.60
N VAL A 401 7.28 2.39 15.08
CA VAL A 401 7.53 3.49 14.14
C VAL A 401 8.33 4.61 14.80
N LEU A 402 7.92 5.07 15.99
CA LEU A 402 8.66 6.09 16.74
C LEU A 402 10.11 5.65 17.02
N ALA A 403 10.32 4.39 17.40
CA ALA A 403 11.66 3.85 17.63
C ALA A 403 12.53 3.81 16.35
N ALA A 404 11.93 3.61 15.17
CA ALA A 404 12.64 3.62 13.90
C ALA A 404 13.02 5.05 13.46
N VAL A 405 12.15 6.05 13.68
CA VAL A 405 12.39 7.44 13.24
C VAL A 405 13.14 8.30 14.27
N ALA A 406 13.04 8.00 15.57
CA ALA A 406 13.65 8.79 16.64
C ALA A 406 15.16 9.10 16.49
N PRO A 407 16.03 8.23 15.94
CA PRO A 407 17.44 8.56 15.70
C PRO A 407 17.67 9.75 14.77
N PHE A 408 16.68 10.10 13.94
CA PHE A 408 16.76 11.18 12.94
C PHE A 408 16.11 12.49 13.39
N LEU A 409 15.42 12.50 14.54
CA LEU A 409 14.75 13.68 15.10
C LEU A 409 15.69 14.43 16.06
N VAL A 410 15.78 15.75 15.94
CA VAL A 410 16.65 16.59 16.80
C VAL A 410 15.86 17.68 17.53
N ALA A 411 16.31 18.04 18.73
CA ALA A 411 15.68 19.09 19.54
C ALA A 411 16.19 20.52 19.22
N THR A 412 17.30 20.63 18.49
CA THR A 412 17.92 21.90 18.09
C THR A 412 18.66 21.75 16.75
N PRO A 413 18.81 22.82 15.95
CA PRO A 413 19.46 22.74 14.64
C PRO A 413 20.97 22.49 14.75
N THR A 414 21.39 21.27 14.42
CA THR A 414 22.81 20.96 14.13
C THR A 414 23.09 21.20 12.65
N VAL A 415 23.49 22.41 12.27
CA VAL A 415 23.90 22.72 10.90
C VAL A 415 25.15 21.90 10.54
N PRO A 416 25.12 21.06 9.48
CA PRO A 416 26.30 20.34 9.03
C PRO A 416 27.41 21.30 8.63
N LYS A 417 28.66 20.96 8.97
CA LYS A 417 29.82 21.84 8.78
C LYS A 417 30.15 21.98 7.28
N GLY A 418 29.54 22.96 6.62
CA GLY A 418 29.68 23.21 5.18
C GLY A 418 28.35 23.29 4.41
N ALA A 419 27.20 23.05 5.05
CA ALA A 419 25.91 23.28 4.41
C ALA A 419 25.69 24.79 4.16
N PRO A 420 25.20 25.21 2.97
CA PRO A 420 24.71 26.57 2.79
C PRO A 420 23.53 26.81 3.74
N ALA A 421 23.38 28.04 4.22
CA ALA A 421 22.31 28.37 5.16
C ALA A 421 20.94 28.12 4.52
N MET A 422 20.22 27.10 5.01
CA MET A 422 18.78 26.96 4.82
C MET A 422 18.14 28.27 5.27
N GLY A 423 17.53 28.99 4.33
CA GLY A 423 16.96 30.31 4.58
C GLY A 423 15.83 30.22 5.58
N ALA A 424 16.12 30.53 6.84
CA ALA A 424 15.08 30.76 7.83
C ALA A 424 14.24 31.95 7.35
N GLY A 425 13.00 31.65 6.93
CA GLY A 425 12.00 32.63 6.54
C GLY A 425 11.53 33.45 7.74
N GLY A 426 12.42 34.27 8.30
CA GLY A 426 12.08 35.26 9.30
C GLY A 426 11.16 36.31 8.67
N ALA A 427 10.02 36.55 9.30
CA ALA A 427 9.09 37.58 8.86
C ALA A 427 9.76 38.96 8.94
N SER A 428 9.92 39.61 7.80
CA SER A 428 10.13 41.05 7.69
C SER A 428 9.05 41.63 6.80
N ASP A 429 8.16 42.40 7.43
CA ASP A 429 7.10 43.16 6.78
C ASP A 429 7.74 44.30 5.96
N ASP A 430 7.76 44.19 4.63
CA ASP A 430 7.83 45.35 3.75
C ASP A 430 7.22 45.07 2.37
N GLN A 431 6.65 46.11 1.77
CA GLN A 431 5.88 46.03 0.54
C GLN A 431 6.79 46.16 -0.69
N THR A 432 6.66 45.26 -1.67
CA THR A 432 6.62 45.62 -3.11
C THR A 432 6.26 44.38 -3.94
N GLY A 433 5.28 44.51 -4.83
CA GLY A 433 4.70 43.36 -5.53
C GLY A 433 5.46 42.94 -6.78
N VAL A 434 5.56 41.62 -6.99
CA VAL A 434 5.69 41.00 -8.32
C VAL A 434 4.68 39.86 -8.39
N ALA A 435 3.81 39.88 -9.40
CA ALA A 435 2.74 38.91 -9.54
C ALA A 435 3.28 37.55 -10.03
N LEU A 436 3.02 36.48 -9.27
CA LEU A 436 3.17 35.11 -9.76
C LEU A 436 1.81 34.61 -10.25
N THR A 437 1.68 34.41 -11.56
CA THR A 437 0.45 33.93 -12.18
C THR A 437 0.17 32.47 -11.82
N ALA A 438 -0.87 32.23 -11.03
CA ALA A 438 -1.33 30.88 -10.72
C ALA A 438 -2.17 30.31 -11.88
N THR A 439 -1.72 29.22 -12.49
CA THR A 439 -2.53 28.32 -13.32
C THR A 439 -2.46 26.90 -12.77
N GLY A 440 -3.07 26.69 -11.60
CA GLY A 440 -3.41 25.37 -11.08
C GLY A 440 -4.85 25.02 -11.44
N ALA A 441 -5.05 24.24 -12.50
CA ALA A 441 -6.38 23.79 -12.92
C ALA A 441 -6.78 22.51 -12.16
N VAL A 442 -7.43 22.68 -11.01
CA VAL A 442 -8.08 21.58 -10.28
C VAL A 442 -9.40 21.23 -10.97
N LEU A 443 -9.50 20.02 -11.52
CA LEU A 443 -10.76 19.49 -12.08
C LEU A 443 -11.47 18.59 -11.06
N ILE A 444 -12.50 19.12 -10.42
CA ILE A 444 -13.49 18.33 -9.67
C ILE A 444 -14.67 18.04 -10.60
N ALA A 445 -14.88 16.77 -10.93
CA ALA A 445 -16.02 16.33 -11.73
C ALA A 445 -17.30 16.22 -10.86
N GLY A 446 -18.08 17.29 -10.80
CA GLY A 446 -19.43 17.28 -10.26
C GLY A 446 -20.46 17.14 -11.40
N ALA A 447 -21.35 16.14 -11.31
CA ALA A 447 -22.37 15.91 -12.33
C ALA A 447 -23.46 17.00 -12.33
N ALA A 448 -23.82 17.52 -13.51
CA ALA A 448 -24.97 18.38 -13.71
C ALA A 448 -25.69 18.02 -15.03
N ALA A 449 -27.01 17.83 -14.96
CA ALA A 449 -27.82 17.38 -16.09
C ALA A 449 -28.05 18.51 -17.13
N VAL A 450 -28.03 18.15 -18.41
CA VAL A 450 -28.29 19.09 -19.52
C VAL A 450 -29.80 19.30 -19.68
N ALA A 451 -30.30 20.44 -19.22
CA ALA A 451 -31.63 20.94 -19.56
C ALA A 451 -31.53 21.95 -20.72
N VAL A 452 -32.03 21.57 -21.90
CA VAL A 452 -32.06 22.44 -23.09
C VAL A 452 -33.16 23.49 -22.92
N SER A 453 -32.83 24.78 -23.06
CA SER A 453 -33.80 25.82 -23.36
C SER A 453 -33.26 26.81 -24.40
N ARG A 454 -34.14 27.23 -25.31
CA ARG A 454 -33.79 27.93 -26.56
C ARG A 454 -33.63 29.43 -26.33
N HIS A 455 -32.60 30.03 -26.92
CA HIS A 455 -32.45 31.48 -27.01
C HIS A 455 -33.61 32.12 -27.77
N ARG A 456 -34.33 33.05 -27.13
CA ARG A 456 -35.22 34.02 -27.78
C ARG A 456 -34.45 35.33 -27.96
N ARG A 457 -34.38 35.83 -29.20
CA ARG A 457 -34.00 37.24 -29.46
C ARG A 457 -35.14 38.16 -29.04
N PRO A 458 -34.87 39.33 -28.44
CA PRO A 458 -35.71 40.51 -28.60
C PRO A 458 -35.30 41.28 -29.87
N GLY A 459 -36.25 41.97 -30.49
CA GLY A 459 -36.02 42.87 -31.61
C GLY A 459 -37.17 43.87 -31.72
N GLY A 460 -36.83 45.10 -32.13
CA GLY A 460 -37.74 46.25 -32.25
C GLY A 460 -38.20 46.84 -30.91
N ASP A 461 -38.48 48.14 -30.75
CA ASP A 461 -38.27 49.36 -31.56
C ASP A 461 -38.27 50.57 -30.55
N GLU A 462 -38.16 51.87 -30.85
CA GLU A 462 -38.28 52.64 -32.09
C GLU A 462 -37.53 54.01 -31.99
N GLU A 463 -37.31 54.67 -33.13
CA GLU A 463 -37.24 56.13 -33.40
C GLU A 463 -36.38 57.12 -32.57
N THR A 464 -35.45 57.82 -33.24
CA THR A 464 -35.68 59.23 -33.66
C THR A 464 -34.56 59.82 -34.55
N ARG A 465 -34.95 60.14 -35.81
CA ARG A 465 -34.54 61.29 -36.66
C ARG A 465 -33.07 61.59 -36.95
N GLY A 466 -32.75 61.57 -38.26
CA GLY A 466 -31.54 62.10 -38.89
C GLY A 466 -31.62 61.91 -40.41
#